data_AF-A0A5P3X9F5-F1
#
_entry.id   AF-A0A5P3X9F5-F1
#
_cell.length_a   1.000
_cell.length_b   1.000
_cell.length_c   1.000
_cell.angle_alpha   90.00
_cell.angle_beta   90.00
_cell.angle_gamma   90.00
#
_symmetry.space_group_name_H-M   'P 1'
#
loop_
_entity.id
_entity.type
_entity.pdbx_description
1 polymer ?
#
loop_
_entity_poly.entity_id
_entity_poly.type
_entity_poly.pdbx_seq_one_letter_code
_entity_poly.pdbx_strand_id
1 'polypeptide(L)'
;MSIYMEFERLIKYGLKNNLFEYEDICYIRNSLIELFELDEYILENDVSYTSNLEDIINNLLNYAYDMGILESNTSVYRDLLDTKIMSLLIPRPSEVIREFNIRYKEDRVSATNYLYNLSKACDYVRTNRIKENITWKTNTEYGDIDITINLSKPEKDPKAIAKAKFLKESSYPMCLLCKVGLSFLFKFFM
;
A
#
# COMPACT_ATOMS: atom_id res chain seq x y z
N MET A 1 2.09 14.59 -16.67
CA MET A 1 2.44 13.22 -17.07
C MET A 1 1.13 12.44 -17.21
N SER A 2 0.94 11.61 -18.24
CA SER A 2 -0.34 10.92 -18.45
C SER A 2 -0.59 9.89 -17.34
N ILE A 3 -1.82 9.80 -16.82
CA ILE A 3 -2.22 8.80 -15.82
C ILE A 3 -2.01 7.37 -16.34
N TYR A 4 -2.23 7.15 -17.63
CA TYR A 4 -2.03 5.87 -18.29
C TYR A 4 -0.56 5.44 -18.27
N MET A 5 0.36 6.39 -18.39
CA MET A 5 1.79 6.09 -18.26
C MET A 5 2.14 5.63 -16.84
N GLU A 6 1.52 6.21 -15.81
CA GLU A 6 1.73 5.74 -14.43
C GLU A 6 1.15 4.35 -14.19
N PHE A 7 0.02 4.00 -14.83
CA PHE A 7 -0.52 2.63 -14.76
C PHE A 7 0.46 1.62 -15.36
N GLU A 8 1.03 1.91 -16.53
CA GLU A 8 2.02 1.02 -17.15
C GLU A 8 3.33 0.97 -16.34
N ARG A 9 3.78 2.07 -15.72
CA ARG A 9 4.92 2.05 -14.78
C ARG A 9 4.62 1.16 -13.57
N LEU A 10 3.43 1.27 -13.01
CA LEU A 10 2.99 0.48 -11.86
C LEU A 10 2.89 -1.01 -12.19
N ILE A 11 2.31 -1.36 -13.33
CA ILE A 11 2.21 -2.74 -13.83
C ILE A 11 3.62 -3.32 -14.05
N LYS A 12 4.51 -2.59 -14.72
CA LYS A 12 5.92 -3.00 -14.92
C LYS A 12 6.66 -3.18 -13.59
N TYR A 13 6.41 -2.30 -12.62
CA TYR A 13 6.94 -2.43 -11.28
C TYR A 13 6.46 -3.72 -10.60
N GLY A 14 5.16 -3.99 -10.63
CA GLY A 14 4.57 -5.17 -9.99
C GLY A 14 5.08 -6.48 -10.57
N LEU A 15 5.18 -6.58 -11.91
CA LEU A 15 5.76 -7.75 -12.57
C LEU A 15 7.22 -7.99 -12.15
N LYS A 16 8.04 -6.93 -12.17
CA LYS A 16 9.46 -7.06 -11.82
C LYS A 16 9.69 -7.42 -10.35
N ASN A 17 8.76 -7.06 -9.47
CA ASN A 17 8.81 -7.41 -8.05
C ASN A 17 8.01 -8.69 -7.70
N ASN A 18 7.50 -9.43 -8.70
CA ASN A 18 6.68 -10.63 -8.52
C ASN A 18 5.48 -10.40 -7.60
N LEU A 19 4.79 -9.26 -7.76
CA LEU A 19 3.55 -8.98 -7.04
C LEU A 19 2.37 -9.76 -7.64
N PHE A 20 2.39 -9.98 -8.95
CA PHE A 20 1.39 -10.71 -9.72
C PHE A 20 2.03 -11.34 -10.97
N GLU A 21 1.30 -12.23 -11.64
CA GLU A 21 1.79 -12.95 -12.83
C GLU A 21 1.42 -12.25 -14.14
N TYR A 22 2.10 -12.58 -15.24
CA TYR A 22 1.91 -11.91 -16.54
C TYR A 22 0.45 -11.94 -17.02
N GLU A 23 -0.27 -13.02 -16.71
CA GLU A 23 -1.67 -13.23 -17.05
C GLU A 23 -2.61 -12.20 -16.39
N ASP A 24 -2.21 -11.61 -15.27
CA ASP A 24 -3.03 -10.66 -14.51
C ASP A 24 -2.93 -9.22 -15.02
N ILE A 25 -2.05 -8.93 -15.99
CA ILE A 25 -1.83 -7.56 -16.51
C ILE A 25 -3.14 -6.90 -16.94
N CYS A 26 -3.96 -7.61 -17.72
CA CYS A 26 -5.24 -7.08 -18.21
C CYS A 26 -6.24 -6.86 -17.06
N TYR A 27 -6.27 -7.77 -16.08
CA TYR A 27 -7.13 -7.66 -14.92
C TYR A 27 -6.77 -6.44 -14.06
N ILE A 28 -5.48 -6.24 -13.79
CA ILE A 28 -4.97 -5.12 -13.00
C ILE A 28 -5.21 -3.79 -13.72
N ARG A 29 -4.94 -3.74 -15.02
CA ARG A 29 -5.21 -2.55 -15.83
C ARG A 29 -6.68 -2.14 -15.75
N ASN A 30 -7.59 -3.08 -15.94
CA ASN A 30 -9.04 -2.82 -15.84
C ASN A 30 -9.44 -2.39 -14.42
N SER A 31 -8.84 -2.99 -13.39
CA SER A 31 -9.10 -2.63 -11.99
C SER A 31 -8.61 -1.22 -11.66
N LEU A 32 -7.50 -0.78 -12.25
CA LEU A 32 -7.01 0.59 -12.11
C LEU A 32 -7.90 1.59 -12.85
N ILE A 33 -8.36 1.26 -14.05
CA ILE A 33 -9.32 2.07 -14.82
C ILE A 33 -10.61 2.27 -14.00
N GLU A 34 -11.15 1.19 -13.43
CA GLU A 34 -12.34 1.22 -12.57
C GLU A 34 -12.09 2.07 -11.31
N LEU A 35 -10.95 1.86 -10.63
CA LEU A 35 -10.61 2.60 -9.41
C LEU A 35 -10.49 4.12 -9.64
N PHE A 36 -10.02 4.52 -10.82
CA PHE A 36 -9.83 5.92 -11.19
C PHE A 36 -10.99 6.51 -11.99
N GLU A 37 -12.10 5.77 -12.13
CA GLU A 37 -13.33 6.21 -12.80
C GLU A 37 -13.06 6.72 -14.24
N LEU A 38 -12.19 6.03 -14.98
CA LEU A 38 -11.82 6.39 -16.35
C LEU A 38 -12.70 5.67 -17.38
N ASP A 39 -13.27 6.40 -18.32
CA ASP A 39 -14.08 5.83 -19.41
C ASP A 39 -13.22 5.22 -20.54
N GLU A 40 -11.98 5.69 -20.67
CA GLU A 40 -11.07 5.29 -21.75
C GLU A 40 -9.68 4.94 -21.19
N TYR A 41 -8.91 4.18 -22.00
CA TYR A 41 -7.53 3.85 -21.68
C TYR A 41 -6.65 3.92 -22.92
N ILE A 42 -5.58 4.71 -22.85
CA ILE A 42 -4.58 4.81 -23.92
C ILE A 42 -3.38 3.93 -23.53
N LEU A 43 -3.12 2.90 -24.34
CA LEU A 43 -2.00 2.01 -24.10
C LEU A 43 -0.67 2.70 -24.46
N GLU A 44 0.13 2.96 -23.44
CA GLU A 44 1.47 3.55 -23.58
C GLU A 44 2.52 2.42 -23.69
N ASN A 45 3.04 2.18 -24.89
CA ASN A 45 3.97 1.07 -25.13
C ASN A 45 5.43 1.40 -24.72
N ASP A 46 5.86 2.66 -24.83
CA ASP A 46 7.24 3.09 -24.62
C ASP A 46 7.48 3.69 -23.23
N VAL A 47 7.02 2.97 -22.20
CA VAL A 47 7.15 3.41 -20.81
C VAL A 47 8.42 2.85 -20.19
N SER A 48 9.32 3.73 -19.76
CA SER A 48 10.57 3.34 -19.10
C SER A 48 10.30 2.73 -17.72
N TYR A 49 11.05 1.68 -17.38
CA TYR A 49 10.98 1.11 -16.04
C TYR A 49 11.60 2.07 -15.03
N THR A 50 10.93 2.24 -13.89
CA THR A 50 11.51 2.83 -12.67
C THR A 50 11.36 1.86 -11.51
N SER A 51 12.33 1.85 -10.61
CA SER A 51 12.21 1.16 -9.31
C SER A 51 11.59 2.05 -8.23
N ASN A 52 11.35 3.34 -8.51
CA ASN A 52 10.80 4.27 -7.54
C ASN A 52 9.27 4.17 -7.49
N LEU A 53 8.76 3.26 -6.65
CA LEU A 53 7.33 3.10 -6.40
C LEU A 53 6.69 4.37 -5.84
N GLU A 54 7.41 5.09 -4.96
CA GLU A 54 6.89 6.28 -4.31
C GLU A 54 6.56 7.39 -5.32
N ASP A 55 7.39 7.58 -6.35
CA ASP A 55 7.09 8.54 -7.42
C ASP A 55 5.82 8.16 -8.18
N ILE A 56 5.67 6.87 -8.52
CA ILE A 56 4.50 6.36 -9.25
C ILE A 56 3.24 6.62 -8.41
N ILE A 57 3.24 6.15 -7.17
CA ILE A 57 2.09 6.29 -6.26
C ILE A 57 1.78 7.77 -5.99
N ASN A 58 2.78 8.62 -5.78
CA ASN A 58 2.53 10.05 -5.57
C ASN A 58 1.88 10.73 -6.77
N ASN A 59 2.29 10.38 -8.00
CA ASN A 59 1.67 10.89 -9.22
C ASN A 59 0.21 10.42 -9.34
N LEU A 60 -0.06 9.15 -9.05
CA LEU A 60 -1.41 8.59 -9.01
C LEU A 60 -2.31 9.29 -7.99
N LEU A 61 -1.80 9.49 -6.77
CA LEU A 61 -2.54 10.16 -5.69
C LEU A 61 -2.81 11.64 -6.00
N ASN A 62 -1.84 12.34 -6.62
CA ASN A 62 -2.04 13.73 -7.05
C ASN A 62 -3.13 13.81 -8.11
N TYR A 63 -3.09 12.94 -9.12
CA TYR A 63 -4.15 12.86 -10.13
C TYR A 63 -5.51 12.58 -9.50
N ALA A 64 -5.60 11.62 -8.55
CA ALA A 64 -6.84 11.29 -7.87
C ALA A 64 -7.42 12.49 -7.10
N TYR A 65 -6.57 13.30 -6.47
CA TYR A 65 -7.02 14.53 -5.82
C TYR A 65 -7.49 15.58 -6.82
N ASP A 66 -6.73 15.80 -7.90
CA ASP A 66 -7.05 16.79 -8.92
C ASP A 66 -8.36 16.47 -9.66
N MET A 67 -8.68 15.19 -9.83
CA MET A 67 -9.93 14.72 -10.46
C MET A 67 -11.08 14.54 -9.45
N GLY A 68 -10.87 14.79 -8.16
CA GLY A 68 -11.91 14.66 -7.13
C GLY A 68 -12.24 13.23 -6.69
N ILE A 69 -11.47 12.23 -7.15
CA ILE A 69 -11.55 10.83 -6.70
C ILE A 69 -11.12 10.72 -5.22
N LEU A 70 -10.15 11.54 -4.82
CA LEU A 70 -9.70 11.66 -3.44
C LEU A 70 -10.35 12.87 -2.76
N GLU A 71 -11.20 12.64 -1.75
CA GLU A 71 -11.95 13.71 -1.06
C GLU A 71 -11.03 14.74 -0.37
N SER A 72 -9.88 14.33 0.14
CA SER A 72 -8.95 15.21 0.83
C SER A 72 -7.49 14.84 0.61
N ASN A 73 -6.63 15.85 0.45
CA ASN A 73 -5.19 15.64 0.23
C ASN A 73 -4.40 15.51 1.54
N THR A 74 -4.93 14.81 2.55
CA THR A 74 -4.22 14.57 3.82
C THR A 74 -3.53 13.21 3.81
N SER A 75 -2.54 13.01 4.69
CA SER A 75 -1.77 11.76 4.77
C SER A 75 -2.67 10.53 4.95
N VAL A 76 -3.73 10.63 5.76
CA VAL A 76 -4.67 9.52 6.00
C VAL A 76 -5.38 9.09 4.72
N TYR A 77 -5.95 10.05 3.98
CA TYR A 77 -6.69 9.77 2.76
C TYR A 77 -5.78 9.24 1.66
N ARG A 78 -4.60 9.86 1.51
CA ARG A 78 -3.56 9.39 0.59
C ARG A 78 -3.10 7.98 0.91
N ASP A 79 -2.83 7.67 2.18
CA ASP A 79 -2.38 6.34 2.63
C ASP A 79 -3.42 5.26 2.40
N LEU A 80 -4.70 5.61 2.56
CA LEU A 80 -5.79 4.72 2.18
C LEU A 80 -5.72 4.46 0.68
N LEU A 81 -5.87 5.49 -0.17
CA LEU A 81 -5.92 5.27 -1.62
C LEU A 81 -4.67 4.53 -2.15
N ASP A 82 -3.49 4.87 -1.66
CA ASP A 82 -2.23 4.14 -1.89
C ASP A 82 -2.37 2.64 -1.59
N THR A 83 -2.82 2.31 -0.38
CA THR A 83 -3.06 0.93 0.04
C THR A 83 -4.11 0.23 -0.86
N LYS A 84 -5.14 0.96 -1.34
CA LYS A 84 -6.14 0.41 -2.28
C LYS A 84 -5.53 0.09 -3.63
N ILE A 85 -4.73 1.00 -4.18
CA ILE A 85 -3.99 0.81 -5.43
C ILE A 85 -3.10 -0.42 -5.33
N MET A 86 -2.26 -0.50 -4.28
CA MET A 86 -1.36 -1.64 -4.09
C MET A 86 -2.09 -2.96 -3.85
N SER A 87 -3.28 -2.93 -3.25
CA SER A 87 -4.09 -4.14 -3.07
C SER A 87 -4.54 -4.80 -4.38
N LEU A 88 -4.59 -4.03 -5.49
CA LEU A 88 -4.92 -4.56 -6.81
C LEU A 88 -3.77 -5.38 -7.41
N LEU A 89 -2.54 -5.13 -6.98
CA LEU A 89 -1.33 -5.73 -7.56
C LEU A 89 -0.87 -6.99 -6.83
N ILE A 90 -1.36 -7.28 -5.62
CA ILE A 90 -0.81 -8.35 -4.79
C ILE A 90 -1.66 -9.62 -4.83
N PRO A 91 -1.08 -10.80 -4.56
CA PRO A 91 -1.84 -12.05 -4.55
C PRO A 91 -2.85 -12.05 -3.41
N ARG A 92 -3.90 -12.88 -3.55
CA ARG A 92 -4.89 -12.98 -2.48
C ARG A 92 -4.28 -13.55 -1.21
N PRO A 93 -4.81 -13.24 -0.02
CA PRO A 93 -4.28 -13.76 1.25
C PRO A 93 -4.11 -15.28 1.28
N SER A 94 -5.01 -16.03 0.64
CA SER A 94 -4.90 -17.49 0.53
C SER A 94 -3.64 -17.97 -0.20
N GLU A 95 -3.20 -17.23 -1.23
CA GLU A 95 -2.04 -17.58 -2.04
C GLU A 95 -0.76 -17.23 -1.32
N VAL A 96 -0.71 -16.05 -0.70
CA VAL A 96 0.40 -15.65 0.18
C VAL A 96 0.61 -16.66 1.31
N ILE A 97 -0.48 -17.09 1.97
CA ILE A 97 -0.41 -18.11 3.04
C ILE A 97 0.06 -19.46 2.50
N ARG A 98 -0.43 -19.88 1.34
CA ARG A 98 -0.03 -21.14 0.71
C ARG A 98 1.47 -21.13 0.41
N GLU A 99 1.96 -20.10 -0.26
CA GLU A 99 3.36 -19.94 -0.62
C GLU A 99 4.27 -19.85 0.61
N PHE A 100 3.86 -19.07 1.61
CA PHE A 100 4.57 -19.00 2.89
C PHE A 100 4.70 -20.38 3.54
N ASN A 101 3.61 -21.16 3.61
CA ASN A 101 3.62 -22.49 4.23
C ASN A 101 4.44 -23.52 3.45
N ILE A 102 4.48 -23.43 2.11
CA ILE A 102 5.35 -24.27 1.28
C ILE A 102 6.82 -24.00 1.64
N ARG A 103 7.23 -22.73 1.58
CA ARG A 103 8.61 -22.33 1.93
C ARG A 103 8.96 -22.67 3.36
N TYR A 104 8.02 -22.48 4.30
CA TYR A 104 8.26 -22.70 5.72
C TYR A 104 8.58 -24.14 6.06
N LYS A 105 8.00 -25.11 5.32
CA LYS A 105 8.32 -26.53 5.47
C LYS A 105 9.75 -26.85 5.07
N GLU A 106 10.32 -26.10 4.14
CA GLU A 106 11.69 -26.28 3.65
C GLU A 106 12.69 -25.49 4.50
N ASP A 107 12.45 -24.19 4.65
CA ASP A 107 13.29 -23.27 5.41
C ASP A 107 12.48 -22.09 5.95
N ARG A 108 12.55 -21.89 7.26
CA ARG A 108 11.86 -20.80 7.95
C ARG A 108 12.36 -19.43 7.49
N VAL A 109 13.66 -19.31 7.22
CA VAL A 109 14.26 -18.04 6.79
C VAL A 109 13.74 -17.65 5.41
N SER A 110 13.69 -18.59 4.46
CA SER A 110 13.09 -18.44 3.14
C SER A 110 11.63 -17.95 3.21
N ALA A 111 10.81 -18.56 4.06
CA ALA A 111 9.40 -18.15 4.23
C ALA A 111 9.28 -16.72 4.76
N THR A 112 10.05 -16.36 5.79
CA THR A 112 10.04 -15.00 6.34
C THR A 112 10.60 -13.97 5.36
N ASN A 113 11.63 -14.34 4.59
CA ASN A 113 12.19 -13.48 3.55
C ASN A 113 11.19 -13.23 2.42
N TYR A 114 10.46 -14.27 1.98
CA TYR A 114 9.38 -14.13 1.00
C TYR A 114 8.34 -13.11 1.47
N LEU A 115 7.78 -13.31 2.67
CA LEU A 115 6.76 -12.42 3.20
C LEU A 115 7.28 -10.99 3.41
N TYR A 116 8.52 -10.84 3.90
CA TYR A 116 9.13 -9.54 4.12
C TYR A 116 9.42 -8.82 2.79
N ASN A 117 9.89 -9.53 1.77
CA ASN A 117 10.13 -8.95 0.45
C ASN A 117 8.84 -8.53 -0.23
N LEU A 118 7.80 -9.37 -0.17
CA LEU A 118 6.46 -9.00 -0.64
C LEU A 118 5.95 -7.75 0.08
N SER A 119 6.08 -7.71 1.41
CA SER A 119 5.61 -6.59 2.23
C SER A 119 6.36 -5.28 1.96
N LYS A 120 7.64 -5.33 1.60
CA LYS A 120 8.40 -4.14 1.16
C LYS A 120 7.99 -3.71 -0.24
N ALA A 121 7.82 -4.66 -1.16
CA ALA A 121 7.49 -4.38 -2.55
C ALA A 121 6.07 -3.81 -2.71
N CYS A 122 5.12 -4.19 -1.84
CA CYS A 122 3.79 -3.60 -1.83
C CYS A 122 3.65 -2.36 -0.95
N ASP A 123 4.77 -1.81 -0.46
CA ASP A 123 4.86 -0.68 0.49
C ASP A 123 4.05 -0.85 1.80
N TYR A 124 3.66 -2.08 2.15
CA TYR A 124 3.06 -2.38 3.47
C TYR A 124 4.07 -2.11 4.60
N VAL A 125 5.32 -2.52 4.39
CA VAL A 125 6.46 -2.03 5.17
C VAL A 125 7.00 -0.79 4.47
N ARG A 126 6.59 0.39 4.96
CA ARG A 126 6.93 1.71 4.40
C ARG A 126 8.40 2.06 4.59
N THR A 127 9.27 1.42 3.83
CA THR A 127 10.73 1.51 4.01
C THR A 127 11.25 2.93 3.85
N ASN A 128 10.62 3.74 3.01
CA ASN A 128 11.02 5.14 2.80
C ASN A 128 10.79 5.98 4.06
N ARG A 129 9.62 5.85 4.71
CA ARG A 129 9.35 6.52 6.00
C ARG A 129 10.20 5.98 7.14
N ILE A 130 10.50 4.68 7.14
CA ILE A 130 11.37 4.07 8.14
C ILE A 130 12.80 4.63 8.06
N LYS A 131 13.29 4.96 6.86
CA LYS A 131 14.61 5.61 6.70
C LYS A 131 14.68 7.00 7.33
N GLU A 132 13.54 7.67 7.49
CA GLU A 132 13.45 8.99 8.12
C GLU A 132 13.34 8.91 9.66
N ASN A 133 13.23 7.71 10.23
CA ASN A 133 13.13 7.52 11.67
C ASN A 133 14.31 8.17 12.40
N ILE A 134 13.98 8.90 13.47
CA ILE A 134 15.00 9.48 14.34
C ILE A 134 15.30 8.47 15.44
N THR A 135 16.57 8.08 15.55
CA THR A 135 17.02 7.06 16.52
C THR A 135 18.10 7.65 17.43
N TRP A 136 17.94 7.41 18.73
CA TRP A 136 18.93 7.71 19.76
C TRP A 136 19.36 6.42 20.43
N LYS A 137 20.67 6.26 20.59
CA LYS A 137 21.26 5.15 21.34
C LYS A 137 22.01 5.72 22.54
N THR A 138 21.81 5.14 23.71
CA THR A 138 22.55 5.55 24.91
C THR A 138 22.93 4.33 25.74
N ASN A 139 24.18 4.31 26.21
CA ASN A 139 24.67 3.23 27.05
C ASN A 139 24.25 3.50 28.49
N THR A 140 23.67 2.50 29.15
CA THR A 140 23.31 2.56 30.57
C THR A 140 23.99 1.43 31.33
N GLU A 141 23.96 1.49 32.67
CA GLU A 141 24.44 0.41 33.53
C GLU A 141 23.68 -0.92 33.33
N TYR A 142 22.49 -0.88 32.71
CA TYR A 142 21.64 -2.03 32.41
C TYR A 142 21.72 -2.49 30.94
N GLY A 143 22.63 -1.92 30.15
CA GLY A 143 22.78 -2.18 28.73
C GLY A 143 22.39 -0.99 27.85
N ASP A 144 22.45 -1.21 26.54
CA ASP A 144 22.18 -0.17 25.56
C ASP A 144 20.66 0.08 25.44
N ILE A 145 20.26 1.33 25.55
CA ILE A 145 18.89 1.77 25.28
C ILE A 145 18.84 2.36 23.87
N ASP A 146 17.99 1.78 23.03
CA ASP A 146 17.62 2.28 21.71
C ASP A 146 16.22 2.93 21.76
N ILE A 147 16.12 4.22 21.44
CA ILE A 147 14.85 4.96 21.33
C ILE A 147 14.67 5.37 19.88
N THR A 148 13.48 5.12 19.31
CA THR A 148 13.17 5.50 17.93
C THR A 148 11.82 6.24 17.85
N ILE A 149 11.80 7.42 17.24
CA ILE A 149 10.55 8.05 16.77
C ILE A 149 10.21 7.45 15.41
N ASN A 150 9.10 6.71 15.37
CA ASN A 150 8.62 6.06 14.16
C ASN A 150 7.77 7.01 13.31
N LEU A 151 8.34 7.55 12.23
CA LEU A 151 7.65 8.46 11.31
C LEU A 151 6.76 7.75 10.29
N SER A 152 6.77 6.41 10.26
CA SER A 152 5.90 5.64 9.36
C SER A 152 4.44 5.58 9.81
N LYS A 153 4.15 5.90 11.08
CA LYS A 153 2.77 5.95 11.59
C LYS A 153 2.19 7.36 11.39
N PRO A 154 1.14 7.52 10.57
CA PRO A 154 0.52 8.83 10.38
C PRO A 154 -0.09 9.33 11.71
N GLU A 155 0.10 10.60 12.01
CA GLU A 155 -0.65 11.27 13.08
C GLU A 155 -2.13 11.34 12.73
N LYS A 156 -3.00 11.30 13.75
CA LYS A 156 -4.45 11.36 13.54
C LYS A 156 -4.85 12.77 13.10
N ASP A 157 -5.33 12.90 11.87
CA ASP A 157 -5.86 14.14 11.34
C ASP A 157 -7.15 14.57 12.09
N PRO A 158 -7.21 15.80 12.65
CA PRO A 158 -8.42 16.33 13.30
C PRO A 158 -9.68 16.24 12.45
N LYS A 159 -9.57 16.37 11.10
CA LYS A 159 -10.72 16.20 10.20
C LYS A 159 -11.22 14.76 10.18
N ALA A 160 -10.30 13.79 10.10
CA ALA A 160 -10.64 12.38 10.16
C ALA A 160 -11.28 12.00 11.51
N ILE A 161 -10.79 12.58 12.62
CA ILE A 161 -11.40 12.40 13.95
C ILE A 161 -12.84 12.95 13.98
N ALA A 162 -13.03 14.17 13.46
CA ALA A 162 -14.35 14.79 13.42
C ALA A 162 -15.34 13.97 12.58
N LYS A 163 -14.91 13.47 11.41
CA LYS A 163 -15.73 12.62 10.53
C LYS A 163 -16.06 11.27 11.19
N ALA A 164 -15.08 10.64 11.83
CA ALA A 164 -15.27 9.37 12.54
C ALA A 164 -16.32 9.44 13.65
N LYS A 165 -16.51 10.61 14.28
CA LYS A 165 -17.55 10.83 15.29
C LYS A 165 -18.98 10.70 14.74
N PHE A 166 -19.18 10.97 13.45
CA PHE A 166 -20.49 10.90 12.80
C PHE A 166 -20.74 9.58 12.07
N LEU A 167 -19.73 8.70 12.00
CA LEU A 167 -19.91 7.37 11.43
C LEU A 167 -20.82 6.54 12.34
N LYS A 168 -21.86 5.94 11.76
CA LYS A 168 -22.71 4.99 12.49
C LYS A 168 -21.85 3.83 12.98
N GLU A 169 -22.09 3.39 14.22
CA GLU A 169 -21.53 2.15 14.73
C GLU A 169 -21.89 1.02 13.76
N SER A 170 -20.88 0.45 13.13
CA SER A 170 -21.05 -0.67 12.22
C SER A 170 -21.04 -1.96 13.02
N SER A 171 -22.01 -2.84 12.79
CA SER A 171 -21.98 -4.21 13.34
C SER A 171 -20.85 -5.06 12.73
N TYR A 172 -20.28 -4.62 11.61
CA TYR A 172 -19.16 -5.27 10.95
C TYR A 172 -18.19 -4.23 10.37
N PRO A 173 -16.88 -4.37 10.59
CA PRO A 173 -16.23 -5.31 11.51
C PRO A 173 -16.40 -4.81 12.95
N MET A 174 -16.59 -5.74 13.89
CA MET A 174 -16.64 -5.38 15.32
C MET A 174 -15.30 -4.84 15.86
N CYS A 175 -14.22 -5.07 15.13
CA CYS A 175 -12.87 -4.68 15.52
C CYS A 175 -12.05 -4.36 14.27
N LEU A 176 -11.67 -3.08 14.12
CA LEU A 176 -10.88 -2.59 12.99
C LEU A 176 -9.47 -3.18 12.94
N LEU A 177 -8.92 -3.57 14.10
CA LEU A 177 -7.59 -4.17 14.22
C LEU A 177 -7.59 -5.70 14.07
N CYS A 178 -8.75 -6.32 14.02
CA CYS A 178 -8.89 -7.77 13.92
C CYS A 178 -8.88 -8.20 12.46
N LYS A 179 -8.54 -9.47 12.18
CA LYS A 179 -8.44 -10.05 10.82
C LYS A 179 -9.59 -9.63 9.88
N VAL A 180 -10.80 -9.59 10.43
CA VAL A 180 -12.05 -9.28 9.73
C VAL A 180 -12.15 -7.81 9.31
N GLY A 181 -11.50 -6.89 10.05
CA GLY A 181 -11.57 -5.45 9.82
C GLY A 181 -10.46 -4.86 8.96
N LEU A 182 -9.37 -5.61 8.72
CA LEU A 182 -8.22 -5.11 7.94
C LEU A 182 -8.60 -4.65 6.52
N SER A 183 -9.68 -5.19 5.92
CA SER A 183 -10.12 -4.85 4.56
C SER A 183 -11.28 -3.83 4.51
N PHE A 184 -11.85 -3.44 5.66
CA PHE A 184 -13.13 -2.71 5.69
C PHE A 184 -13.00 -1.19 5.83
N LEU A 185 -11.87 -0.71 6.34
CA LEU A 185 -11.63 0.72 6.66
C LEU A 185 -11.87 1.67 5.49
N PHE A 186 -11.71 1.19 4.25
CA PHE A 186 -11.85 1.95 3.02
C PHE A 186 -13.23 2.58 2.78
N LYS A 187 -14.31 1.95 3.25
CA LYS A 187 -15.67 2.41 2.95
C LYS A 187 -16.03 3.75 3.61
N PHE A 188 -15.23 4.21 4.56
CA PHE A 188 -15.55 5.39 5.37
C PHE A 188 -14.83 6.67 4.93
N PHE A 189 -13.90 6.58 3.98
CA PHE A 189 -12.98 7.67 3.61
C PHE A 189 -12.87 7.90 2.09
N MET A 190 -13.70 7.24 1.28
CA MET A 190 -14.05 7.68 -0.07
C MET A 190 -15.41 8.36 0.01
#